data_AF-A0A0B8P4X9-F1
#
_entry.id   AF-A0A0B8P4X9-F1
#
_cell.length_a   1.000
_cell.length_b   1.000
_cell.length_c   1.000
_cell.angle_alpha   90.00
_cell.angle_beta   90.00
_cell.angle_gamma   90.00
#
_symmetry.space_group_name_H-M   'P 1'
#
loop_
_entity.id
_entity.type
_entity.pdbx_description
1 polymer ?
#
loop_
_entity_poly.entity_id
_entity_poly.type
_entity_poly.pdbx_seq_one_letter_code
_entity_poly.pdbx_strand_id
1 'polypeptide(L)'
;MGLALGFLLNINLYLALVVVCLGLAVVLVTMQKQQLVATDTLLGILAHSALSLGLIAVSFLDNVRVDLMGYLFGDLLSVSNQDVAFIYIGVGAIMVMLVAFWRPLLSSTVNEELAAVEGVNIDFMRLILMLMIGLVIAVGMKFVGALIITSMLIIPAATARRFATSPEQMAILASMIGIACVFGGLSMSWFYDTPAGPSVVVSATFCFVLAQLKRA
;
A
#
# COMPACT_ATOMS: atom_id res chain seq x y z
N MET A 1 13.38 6.55 -0.62
CA MET A 1 13.79 7.43 0.50
C MET A 1 13.94 6.69 1.83
N GLY A 2 12.86 6.13 2.40
CA GLY A 2 12.87 5.55 3.76
C GLY A 2 13.95 4.49 4.00
N LEU A 3 14.11 3.54 3.07
CA LEU A 3 15.18 2.54 3.12
C LEU A 3 16.58 3.17 3.19
N ALA A 4 16.84 4.12 2.28
CA ALA A 4 18.13 4.79 2.16
C ALA A 4 18.49 5.56 3.43
N LEU A 5 17.54 6.30 4.00
CA LEU A 5 17.73 7.02 5.26
C LEU A 5 17.93 6.07 6.44
N GLY A 6 17.22 4.93 6.48
CA GLY A 6 17.42 3.90 7.49
C GLY A 6 18.85 3.36 7.50
N PHE A 7 19.40 3.05 6.32
CA PHE A 7 20.79 2.62 6.18
C PHE A 7 21.78 3.73 6.56
N LEU A 8 21.57 4.95 6.06
CA LEU A 8 22.47 6.08 6.29
C LEU A 8 22.55 6.48 7.77
N LEU A 9 21.42 6.48 8.47
CA LEU A 9 21.34 6.85 9.89
C LEU A 9 21.58 5.68 10.85
N ASN A 10 21.80 4.47 10.33
CA ASN A 10 21.94 3.24 11.12
C ASN A 10 20.75 2.97 12.07
N ILE A 11 19.54 3.32 11.63
CA ILE A 11 18.29 3.12 12.39
C ILE A 11 17.60 1.85 11.90
N ASN A 12 16.74 1.25 12.74
CA ASN A 12 15.86 0.16 12.33
C ASN A 12 15.10 0.50 11.04
N LEU A 13 15.29 -0.34 10.01
CA LEU A 13 14.77 -0.12 8.66
C LEU A 13 13.24 -0.01 8.62
N TYR A 14 12.55 -0.80 9.44
CA TYR A 14 11.09 -0.76 9.55
C TYR A 14 10.60 0.57 10.09
N LEU A 15 11.27 1.08 11.12
CA LEU A 15 10.94 2.37 11.72
C LEU A 15 11.18 3.50 10.69
N ALA A 16 12.32 3.49 10.01
CA ALA A 16 12.65 4.49 9.00
C ALA A 16 11.63 4.48 7.84
N LEU A 17 11.23 3.30 7.37
CA LEU A 17 10.18 3.14 6.36
C LEU A 17 8.84 3.73 6.80
N VAL A 18 8.36 3.34 7.99
CA VAL A 18 7.07 3.79 8.52
C VAL A 18 7.09 5.31 8.72
N VAL A 19 8.10 5.85 9.40
CA VAL A 19 8.19 7.29 9.69
C VAL A 19 8.23 8.10 8.40
N VAL A 20 9.03 7.69 7.42
CA VAL A 20 9.14 8.41 6.15
C VAL A 20 7.87 8.31 5.32
N CYS A 21 7.22 7.15 5.29
CA CYS A 21 5.97 6.97 4.54
C CYS A 21 4.83 7.79 5.15
N LEU A 22 4.66 7.73 6.48
CA LEU A 22 3.66 8.52 7.19
C LEU A 22 3.97 10.02 7.11
N GLY A 23 5.24 10.41 7.21
CA GLY A 23 5.67 11.80 7.03
C GLY A 23 5.32 12.34 5.65
N LEU A 24 5.58 11.57 4.59
CA LEU A 24 5.18 11.93 3.23
C LEU A 24 3.66 12.02 3.07
N ALA A 25 2.90 11.11 3.69
CA ALA A 25 1.44 11.17 3.68
C ALA A 25 0.92 12.47 4.34
N VAL A 26 1.48 12.86 5.49
CA VAL A 26 1.13 14.13 6.16
C VAL A 26 1.45 15.32 5.26
N VAL A 27 2.67 15.38 4.70
CA VAL A 27 3.08 16.46 3.79
C VAL A 27 2.11 16.55 2.61
N LEU A 28 1.79 15.42 1.98
CA LEU A 28 0.90 15.36 0.84
C LEU A 28 -0.51 15.89 1.18
N VAL A 29 -1.09 15.46 2.30
CA VAL A 29 -2.40 15.96 2.75
C VAL A 29 -2.36 17.46 3.02
N THR A 30 -1.32 17.95 3.70
CA THR A 30 -1.20 19.39 4.00
C THR A 30 -1.07 20.25 2.74
N MET A 31 -0.38 19.76 1.72
CA MET A 31 -0.25 20.48 0.44
C MET A 31 -1.54 20.41 -0.39
N GLN A 32 -2.25 19.29 -0.38
CA GLN A 32 -3.56 19.16 -1.05
C GLN A 32 -4.58 20.17 -0.54
N LYS A 33 -4.59 20.43 0.78
CA LYS A 33 -5.49 21.41 1.38
C LYS A 33 -5.29 22.84 0.87
N GLN A 34 -4.05 23.19 0.51
CA GLN A 34 -3.76 24.53 0.03
C GLN A 34 -4.28 24.78 -1.39
N GLN A 35 -4.67 23.73 -2.13
CA GLN A 35 -5.18 23.76 -3.51
C GLN A 35 -4.34 24.59 -4.51
N LEU A 36 -3.06 24.85 -4.18
CA LEU A 36 -2.17 25.67 -5.01
C LEU A 36 -1.80 24.98 -6.33
N VAL A 37 -1.80 23.65 -6.33
CA VAL A 37 -1.37 22.81 -7.44
C VAL A 37 -2.30 21.60 -7.52
N ALA A 38 -2.57 21.10 -8.73
CA ALA A 38 -3.35 19.89 -8.93
C ALA A 38 -2.78 18.71 -8.14
N THR A 39 -3.66 17.92 -7.53
CA THR A 39 -3.31 16.76 -6.71
C THR A 39 -2.38 15.78 -7.43
N ASP A 40 -2.65 15.51 -8.71
CA ASP A 40 -1.85 14.59 -9.52
C ASP A 40 -0.42 15.11 -9.73
N THR A 41 -0.29 16.43 -9.91
CA THR A 41 1.01 17.10 -10.00
C THR A 41 1.76 17.05 -8.67
N LEU A 42 1.09 17.30 -7.54
CA LEU A 42 1.70 17.18 -6.21
C LEU A 42 2.19 15.75 -5.94
N LEU A 43 1.37 14.75 -6.26
CA LEU A 43 1.71 13.34 -6.10
C LEU A 43 2.94 12.97 -6.95
N GLY A 44 2.97 13.42 -8.21
CA GLY A 44 4.11 13.22 -9.11
C GLY A 44 5.40 13.87 -8.60
N ILE A 45 5.33 15.15 -8.21
CA ILE A 45 6.49 15.89 -7.67
C ILE A 45 7.02 15.20 -6.41
N LEU A 46 6.15 14.92 -5.44
CA LEU A 46 6.57 14.29 -4.18
C LEU A 46 7.17 12.90 -4.40
N ALA A 47 6.58 12.08 -5.29
CA ALA A 47 7.10 10.76 -5.60
C ALA A 47 8.50 10.82 -6.24
N HIS A 48 8.67 11.65 -7.28
CA HIS A 48 9.96 11.79 -7.96
C HIS A 48 11.02 12.44 -7.06
N SER A 49 10.67 13.47 -6.28
CA SER A 49 11.58 14.07 -5.31
C SER A 49 12.01 13.07 -4.22
N ALA A 50 11.09 12.30 -3.66
CA ALA A 50 11.43 11.27 -2.66
C ALA A 50 12.30 10.15 -3.24
N LEU A 51 12.08 9.77 -4.50
CA LEU A 51 12.92 8.81 -5.21
C LEU A 51 14.34 9.37 -5.40
N SER A 52 14.47 10.57 -5.96
CA SER A 52 15.76 11.23 -6.19
C SER A 52 16.53 11.46 -4.89
N LEU A 53 15.89 11.99 -3.85
CA LEU A 53 16.50 12.15 -2.52
C LEU A 53 16.93 10.80 -1.94
N GLY A 54 16.11 9.76 -2.13
CA GLY A 54 16.48 8.40 -1.74
C GLY A 54 17.72 7.89 -2.45
N LEU A 55 17.84 8.09 -3.76
CA LEU A 55 19.01 7.66 -4.54
C LEU A 55 20.27 8.45 -4.15
N ILE A 56 20.15 9.75 -3.92
CA ILE A 56 21.26 10.56 -3.40
C ILE A 56 21.70 10.04 -2.02
N ALA A 57 20.77 9.73 -1.11
CA ALA A 57 21.10 9.13 0.18
C ALA A 57 21.81 7.77 0.04
N VAL A 58 21.41 6.94 -0.94
CA VAL A 58 22.11 5.68 -1.23
C VAL A 58 23.53 5.91 -1.76
N SER A 59 23.77 6.96 -2.55
CA SER A 59 25.11 7.24 -3.09
C SER A 59 26.16 7.58 -2.02
N PHE A 60 25.73 7.93 -0.80
CA PHE A 60 26.63 8.12 0.34
C PHE A 60 26.94 6.82 1.10
N LEU A 61 26.37 5.68 0.68
CA LEU A 61 26.63 4.37 1.30
C LEU A 61 27.77 3.67 0.57
N ASP A 62 28.99 3.86 1.03
CA ASP A 62 30.20 3.32 0.37
C ASP A 62 30.30 1.78 0.42
N ASN A 63 29.57 1.11 1.33
CA ASN A 63 29.74 -0.33 1.61
C ASN A 63 28.42 -1.14 1.71
N VAL A 64 27.28 -0.56 1.32
CA VAL A 64 25.98 -1.27 1.38
C VAL A 64 25.52 -1.62 -0.03
N ARG A 65 25.59 -2.90 -0.40
CA ARG A 65 24.90 -3.39 -1.61
C ARG A 65 23.40 -3.44 -1.31
N VAL A 66 22.70 -2.35 -1.65
CA VAL A 66 21.24 -2.32 -1.59
C VAL A 66 20.72 -3.16 -2.77
N ASP A 67 20.07 -4.28 -2.48
CA ASP A 67 19.35 -5.05 -3.49
C ASP A 67 18.03 -4.34 -3.84
N LEU A 68 18.12 -3.34 -4.74
CA LEU A 68 16.94 -2.61 -5.20
C LEU A 68 15.92 -3.55 -5.84
N MET A 69 16.37 -4.60 -6.54
CA MET A 69 15.47 -5.53 -7.22
C MET A 69 14.64 -6.31 -6.20
N GLY A 70 15.26 -6.80 -5.14
CA GLY A 70 14.57 -7.42 -4.01
C GLY A 70 13.54 -6.51 -3.34
N TYR A 71 13.80 -5.20 -3.20
CA TYR A 71 12.81 -4.27 -2.63
C TYR A 71 11.70 -3.85 -3.62
N LEU A 72 11.98 -3.83 -4.92
CA LEU A 72 10.99 -3.48 -5.95
C LEU A 72 9.98 -4.62 -6.18
N PHE A 73 10.48 -5.86 -6.24
CA PHE A 73 9.67 -7.06 -6.51
C PHE A 73 9.31 -7.87 -5.26
N GLY A 74 9.93 -7.56 -4.13
CA GLY A 74 9.72 -8.30 -2.89
C GLY A 74 10.37 -9.67 -2.93
N ASP A 75 10.47 -10.28 -1.76
CA ASP A 75 10.82 -11.68 -1.62
C ASP A 75 9.89 -12.32 -0.58
N LEU A 76 8.84 -12.97 -1.09
CA LEU A 76 7.86 -13.68 -0.27
C LEU A 76 8.43 -14.94 0.38
N LEU A 77 9.53 -15.49 -0.16
CA LEU A 77 10.11 -16.76 0.30
C LEU A 77 11.11 -16.56 1.44
N SER A 78 11.73 -15.39 1.56
CA SER A 78 12.69 -15.08 2.65
C SER A 78 12.10 -14.42 3.89
N VAL A 79 10.77 -14.46 4.05
CA VAL A 79 10.06 -13.90 5.21
C VAL A 79 10.42 -14.66 6.49
N SER A 80 10.89 -13.94 7.51
CA SER A 80 11.22 -14.52 8.83
C SER A 80 10.05 -14.49 9.81
N ASN A 81 10.14 -15.24 10.93
CA ASN A 81 9.12 -15.19 11.98
C ASN A 81 8.97 -13.79 12.63
N GLN A 82 10.06 -13.03 12.72
CA GLN A 82 10.04 -11.65 13.23
C GLN A 82 9.27 -10.72 12.28
N ASP A 83 9.41 -10.96 10.99
CA ASP A 83 8.72 -10.21 9.95
C ASP A 83 7.20 -10.43 10.03
N VAL A 84 6.79 -11.69 10.22
CA VAL A 84 5.37 -12.04 10.45
C VAL A 84 4.81 -11.33 11.68
N ALA A 85 5.56 -11.27 12.79
CA ALA A 85 5.13 -10.54 13.97
C ALA A 85 4.94 -9.03 13.69
N PHE A 86 5.84 -8.42 12.91
CA PHE A 86 5.71 -7.03 12.50
C PHE A 86 4.48 -6.79 11.63
N ILE A 87 4.18 -7.72 10.71
CA ILE A 87 2.95 -7.68 9.90
C ILE A 87 1.71 -7.72 10.79
N TYR A 88 1.66 -8.64 11.77
CA TYR A 88 0.52 -8.74 12.68
C TYR A 88 0.30 -7.46 13.50
N ILE A 89 1.38 -6.83 13.98
CA ILE A 89 1.28 -5.55 14.69
C ILE A 89 0.76 -4.45 13.78
N GLY A 90 1.30 -4.35 12.56
CA GLY A 90 0.87 -3.35 11.56
C GLY A 90 -0.60 -3.52 11.17
N VAL A 91 -1.02 -4.75 10.83
CA VAL A 91 -2.40 -5.09 10.52
C VAL A 91 -3.32 -4.84 11.72
N GLY A 92 -2.88 -5.17 12.94
CA GLY A 92 -3.61 -4.87 14.17
C GLY A 92 -3.85 -3.37 14.35
N ALA A 93 -2.83 -2.54 14.14
CA ALA A 93 -2.97 -1.08 14.20
C ALA A 93 -3.95 -0.55 13.14
N ILE A 94 -3.85 -1.04 11.90
CA ILE A 94 -4.77 -0.68 10.81
C ILE A 94 -6.20 -1.09 11.15
N MET A 95 -6.42 -2.30 11.65
CA MET A 95 -7.75 -2.79 12.03
C MET A 95 -8.36 -1.97 13.17
N VAL A 96 -7.56 -1.60 14.18
CA VAL A 96 -8.03 -0.72 15.26
C VAL A 96 -8.47 0.63 14.72
N MET A 97 -7.68 1.26 13.84
CA MET A 97 -8.06 2.52 13.20
C MET A 97 -9.32 2.34 12.32
N LEU A 98 -9.38 1.27 11.55
CA LEU A 98 -10.50 0.98 10.65
C LEU A 98 -11.81 0.83 11.42
N VAL A 99 -11.81 0.07 12.53
CA VAL A 99 -12.99 -0.11 13.38
C VAL A 99 -13.36 1.19 14.09
N ALA A 100 -12.39 1.94 14.59
CA ALA A 100 -12.62 3.21 15.29
C ALA A 100 -13.22 4.29 14.36
N PHE A 101 -12.79 4.34 13.10
CA PHE A 101 -13.16 5.39 12.14
C PHE A 101 -14.04 4.89 10.97
N TRP A 102 -14.62 3.69 11.07
CA TRP A 102 -15.37 3.06 9.96
C TRP A 102 -16.47 3.96 9.39
N ARG A 103 -17.39 4.45 10.25
CA ARG A 103 -18.53 5.26 9.82
C ARG A 103 -18.10 6.62 9.22
N PRO A 104 -17.23 7.41 9.88
CA PRO A 104 -16.71 8.65 9.30
C PRO A 104 -15.99 8.44 7.97
N LEU A 105 -15.15 7.39 7.85
CA LEU A 105 -14.42 7.08 6.62
C LEU A 105 -15.36 6.73 5.46
N LEU A 106 -16.39 5.93 5.72
CA LEU A 106 -17.40 5.61 4.72
C LEU A 106 -18.19 6.84 4.30
N SER A 107 -18.69 7.64 5.26
CA SER A 107 -19.46 8.86 4.96
C SER A 107 -18.63 9.82 4.11
N SER A 108 -17.38 10.10 4.50
CA SER A 108 -16.48 10.99 3.74
C SER A 108 -16.13 10.46 2.36
N THR A 109 -16.07 9.13 2.16
CA THR A 109 -15.73 8.54 0.84
C THR A 109 -16.94 8.52 -0.10
N VAL A 110 -18.16 8.43 0.43
CA VAL A 110 -19.40 8.40 -0.37
C VAL A 110 -19.82 9.81 -0.78
N ASN A 111 -19.84 10.75 0.15
CA ASN A 111 -20.18 12.15 -0.13
C ASN A 111 -19.51 13.08 0.88
N GLU A 112 -18.45 13.77 0.45
CA GLU A 112 -17.70 14.69 1.30
C GLU A 112 -18.56 15.87 1.80
N GLU A 113 -19.47 16.41 0.98
CA GLU A 113 -20.34 17.53 1.38
C GLU A 113 -21.35 17.10 2.44
N LEU A 114 -22.01 15.96 2.24
CA LEU A 114 -22.98 15.43 3.20
C LEU A 114 -22.29 15.07 4.53
N ALA A 115 -21.13 14.42 4.47
CA ALA A 115 -20.35 14.09 5.64
C ALA A 115 -19.92 15.34 6.43
N ALA A 116 -19.56 16.43 5.72
CA ALA A 116 -19.22 17.70 6.35
C ALA A 116 -20.44 18.31 7.06
N VAL A 117 -21.64 18.22 6.48
CA VAL A 117 -22.90 18.65 7.10
C VAL A 117 -23.24 17.80 8.34
N GLU A 118 -22.91 16.51 8.32
CA GLU A 118 -23.05 15.59 9.47
C GLU A 118 -22.01 15.85 10.59
N GLY A 119 -21.12 16.83 10.42
CA GLY A 119 -20.09 17.20 11.40
C GLY A 119 -18.82 16.37 11.32
N VAL A 120 -18.62 15.59 10.25
CA VAL A 120 -17.38 14.83 10.03
C VAL A 120 -16.30 15.78 9.52
N ASN A 121 -15.14 15.73 10.19
CA ASN A 121 -13.95 16.45 9.72
C ASN A 121 -13.32 15.70 8.53
N ILE A 122 -13.67 16.13 7.30
CA ILE A 122 -13.22 15.52 6.03
C ILE A 122 -11.71 15.49 5.93
N ASP A 123 -11.07 16.59 6.31
CA ASP A 123 -9.63 16.75 6.29
C ASP A 123 -8.91 15.74 7.20
N PHE A 124 -9.46 15.52 8.39
CA PHE A 124 -8.94 14.55 9.34
C PHE A 124 -9.17 13.12 8.85
N MET A 125 -10.34 12.82 8.25
CA MET A 125 -10.58 11.50 7.66
C MET A 125 -9.69 11.22 6.46
N ARG A 126 -9.43 12.21 5.61
CA ARG A 126 -8.46 12.12 4.51
C ARG A 126 -7.08 11.79 5.03
N LEU A 127 -6.65 12.45 6.11
CA LEU A 127 -5.39 12.16 6.77
C LEU A 127 -5.34 10.72 7.31
N ILE A 128 -6.36 10.28 8.03
CA ILE A 128 -6.43 8.90 8.55
C ILE A 128 -6.37 7.89 7.42
N LEU A 129 -7.14 8.09 6.35
CA LEU A 129 -7.15 7.19 5.20
C LEU A 129 -5.75 7.10 4.56
N MET A 130 -5.08 8.24 4.36
CA MET A 130 -3.73 8.26 3.80
C MET A 130 -2.68 7.64 4.72
N LEU A 131 -2.80 7.83 6.04
CA LEU A 131 -1.91 7.19 7.01
C LEU A 131 -2.13 5.68 7.04
N MET A 132 -3.38 5.20 6.97
CA MET A 132 -3.69 3.78 6.89
C MET A 132 -3.11 3.15 5.61
N ILE A 133 -3.31 3.78 4.45
CA ILE A 133 -2.72 3.33 3.18
C ILE A 133 -1.19 3.34 3.26
N GLY A 134 -0.60 4.42 3.78
CA GLY A 134 0.84 4.53 3.98
C GLY A 134 1.40 3.45 4.90
N LEU A 135 0.68 3.11 5.98
CA LEU A 135 1.06 2.04 6.89
C LEU A 135 0.97 0.67 6.23
N VAL A 136 -0.09 0.39 5.45
CA VAL A 136 -0.18 -0.84 4.65
C VAL A 136 1.00 -0.94 3.69
N ILE A 137 1.34 0.14 3.00
CA ILE A 137 2.47 0.18 2.07
C ILE A 137 3.79 -0.07 2.82
N ALA A 138 4.04 0.65 3.92
CA ALA A 138 5.28 0.53 4.67
C ALA A 138 5.50 -0.89 5.24
N VAL A 139 4.44 -1.51 5.75
CA VAL A 139 4.49 -2.88 6.31
C VAL A 139 4.64 -3.90 5.19
N GLY A 140 3.91 -3.75 4.09
CA GLY A 140 3.92 -4.73 2.99
C GLY A 140 5.13 -4.62 2.05
N MET A 141 5.78 -3.46 1.96
CA MET A 141 6.81 -3.17 0.94
C MET A 141 7.97 -4.17 0.95
N LYS A 142 8.45 -4.58 2.13
CA LYS A 142 9.61 -5.50 2.22
C LYS A 142 9.30 -6.86 1.58
N PHE A 143 8.08 -7.36 1.73
CA PHE A 143 7.73 -8.75 1.39
C PHE A 143 7.01 -8.84 0.06
N VAL A 144 6.06 -7.92 -0.18
CA VAL A 144 5.29 -7.85 -1.42
C VAL A 144 6.09 -7.16 -2.52
N GLY A 145 6.95 -6.20 -2.17
CA GLY A 145 7.68 -5.36 -3.12
C GLY A 145 6.95 -4.05 -3.44
N ALA A 146 7.73 -2.99 -3.64
CA ALA A 146 7.21 -1.65 -3.88
C ALA A 146 6.39 -1.52 -5.18
N LEU A 147 6.70 -2.28 -6.22
CA LEU A 147 5.96 -2.24 -7.49
C LEU A 147 4.64 -3.01 -7.44
N ILE A 148 4.59 -4.04 -6.59
CA ILE A 148 3.54 -5.05 -6.58
C ILE A 148 2.44 -4.67 -5.59
N ILE A 149 2.82 -3.99 -4.52
CA ILE A 149 1.89 -3.59 -3.46
C ILE A 149 0.75 -2.73 -3.99
N THR A 150 1.02 -1.84 -4.96
CA THR A 150 -0.01 -1.02 -5.59
C THR A 150 -1.01 -1.87 -6.38
N SER A 151 -0.52 -2.86 -7.14
CA SER A 151 -1.38 -3.83 -7.82
C SER A 151 -2.23 -4.64 -6.84
N MET A 152 -1.66 -5.06 -5.72
CA MET A 152 -2.38 -5.79 -4.67
C MET A 152 -3.41 -4.93 -3.92
N LEU A 153 -3.18 -3.63 -3.80
CA LEU A 153 -4.16 -2.71 -3.22
C LEU A 153 -5.34 -2.43 -4.17
N ILE A 154 -5.09 -2.44 -5.48
CA ILE A 154 -6.07 -2.01 -6.48
C ILE A 154 -6.85 -3.18 -7.07
N ILE A 155 -6.17 -4.22 -7.58
CA ILE A 155 -6.80 -5.24 -8.43
C ILE A 155 -7.81 -6.11 -7.66
N PRO A 156 -7.51 -6.65 -6.47
CA PRO A 156 -8.48 -7.44 -5.71
C PRO A 156 -9.71 -6.61 -5.30
N ALA A 157 -9.50 -5.36 -4.89
CA ALA A 157 -10.60 -4.44 -4.55
C ALA A 157 -11.47 -4.11 -5.76
N ALA A 158 -10.86 -3.82 -6.92
CA ALA A 158 -11.58 -3.57 -8.17
C ALA A 158 -12.35 -4.80 -8.64
N THR A 159 -11.79 -6.00 -8.47
CA THR A 159 -12.47 -7.27 -8.79
C THR A 159 -13.66 -7.51 -7.86
N ALA A 160 -13.48 -7.27 -6.55
CA ALA A 160 -14.53 -7.43 -5.54
C ALA A 160 -15.69 -6.46 -5.71
N ARG A 161 -15.40 -5.20 -6.09
CA ARG A 161 -16.41 -4.14 -6.29
C ARG A 161 -17.55 -4.56 -7.21
N ARG A 162 -17.28 -5.41 -8.20
CA ARG A 162 -18.31 -5.89 -9.13
C ARG A 162 -19.34 -6.82 -8.49
N PHE A 163 -18.99 -7.52 -7.42
CA PHE A 163 -19.84 -8.52 -6.76
C PHE A 163 -20.39 -8.05 -5.42
N ALA A 164 -19.81 -7.00 -4.84
CA ALA A 164 -20.19 -6.48 -3.55
C ALA A 164 -21.42 -5.57 -3.65
N THR A 165 -22.34 -5.71 -2.69
CA THR A 165 -23.50 -4.83 -2.52
C THR A 165 -23.34 -3.86 -1.34
N SER A 166 -22.38 -4.12 -0.43
CA SER A 166 -21.99 -3.19 0.64
C SER A 166 -20.46 -3.01 0.74
N PRO A 167 -19.97 -1.91 1.34
CA PRO A 167 -18.54 -1.70 1.57
C PRO A 167 -17.88 -2.79 2.42
N GLU A 168 -18.58 -3.31 3.43
CA GLU A 168 -18.12 -4.41 4.28
C GLU A 168 -17.95 -5.69 3.46
N GLN A 169 -18.95 -6.01 2.62
CA GLN A 169 -18.86 -7.15 1.72
C GLN A 169 -17.72 -6.98 0.72
N MET A 170 -17.51 -5.75 0.22
CA MET A 170 -16.40 -5.45 -0.69
C MET A 170 -15.05 -5.70 -0.01
N ALA A 171 -14.88 -5.26 1.24
CA ALA A 171 -13.65 -5.46 2.00
C ALA A 171 -13.36 -6.95 2.18
N ILE A 172 -14.34 -7.74 2.65
CA ILE A 172 -14.18 -9.19 2.86
C ILE A 172 -13.87 -9.90 1.54
N LEU A 173 -14.61 -9.58 0.48
CA LEU A 173 -14.43 -10.22 -0.82
C LEU A 173 -13.07 -9.84 -1.44
N ALA A 174 -12.63 -8.58 -1.31
CA ALA A 174 -11.32 -8.14 -1.77
C ALA A 174 -10.20 -8.88 -1.04
N SER A 175 -10.32 -9.08 0.28
CA SER A 175 -9.37 -9.89 1.05
C SER A 175 -9.34 -11.34 0.59
N MET A 176 -10.50 -11.98 0.38
CA MET A 176 -10.55 -13.37 -0.12
C MET A 176 -9.96 -13.51 -1.52
N ILE A 177 -10.26 -12.58 -2.43
CA ILE A 177 -9.68 -12.56 -3.78
C ILE A 177 -8.16 -12.35 -3.68
N GLY A 178 -7.69 -11.42 -2.86
CA GLY A 178 -6.27 -11.17 -2.65
C GLY A 178 -5.54 -12.43 -2.18
N ILE A 179 -6.09 -13.13 -1.18
CA ILE A 179 -5.58 -14.42 -0.70
C ILE A 179 -5.50 -15.44 -1.84
N ALA A 180 -6.58 -15.60 -2.61
CA ALA A 180 -6.61 -16.52 -3.75
C ALA A 180 -5.57 -16.15 -4.83
N CYS A 181 -5.35 -14.87 -5.10
CA CYS A 181 -4.35 -14.40 -6.07
C CYS A 181 -2.92 -14.67 -5.59
N VAL A 182 -2.65 -14.51 -4.29
CA VAL A 182 -1.35 -14.84 -3.70
C VAL A 182 -1.09 -16.34 -3.82
N PHE A 183 -2.04 -17.19 -3.43
CA PHE A 183 -1.91 -18.65 -3.59
C PHE A 183 -1.74 -19.07 -5.04
N GLY A 184 -2.52 -18.49 -5.97
CA GLY A 184 -2.42 -18.76 -7.40
C GLY A 184 -1.06 -18.35 -7.97
N GLY A 185 -0.59 -17.14 -7.64
CA GLY A 185 0.71 -16.62 -8.08
C GLY A 185 1.89 -17.41 -7.52
N LEU A 186 1.86 -17.78 -6.23
CA LEU A 186 2.88 -18.63 -5.61
C LEU A 186 2.89 -20.04 -6.20
N SER A 187 1.72 -20.61 -6.50
CA SER A 187 1.64 -21.92 -7.18
C SER A 187 2.28 -21.84 -8.57
N MET A 188 2.01 -20.77 -9.33
CA MET A 188 2.62 -20.56 -10.65
C MET A 188 4.14 -20.37 -10.56
N SER A 189 4.61 -19.64 -9.54
CA SER A 189 6.03 -19.49 -9.22
C SER A 189 6.69 -20.84 -8.93
N TRP A 190 6.04 -21.68 -8.12
CA TRP A 190 6.55 -23.02 -7.78
C TRP A 190 6.68 -23.94 -9.00
N PHE A 191 5.67 -23.99 -9.87
CA PHE A 191 5.68 -24.94 -11.00
C PHE A 191 6.49 -24.46 -12.21
N TYR A 192 6.53 -23.14 -12.47
CA TYR A 192 7.16 -22.58 -13.67
C TYR A 192 8.47 -21.83 -13.38
N ASP A 193 8.96 -21.87 -12.13
CA ASP A 193 10.18 -21.18 -11.67
C ASP A 193 10.18 -19.68 -12.04
N THR A 194 9.00 -19.07 -11.97
CA THR A 194 8.78 -17.65 -12.28
C THR A 194 8.92 -16.79 -11.01
N PRO A 195 9.30 -15.52 -11.11
CA PRO A 195 9.39 -14.63 -9.95
C PRO A 195 8.06 -14.52 -9.21
N ALA A 196 8.05 -14.85 -7.91
CA ALA A 196 6.85 -14.94 -7.09
C ALA A 196 5.97 -13.68 -7.14
N GLY A 197 6.59 -12.52 -6.94
CA GLY A 197 5.89 -11.24 -6.97
C GLY A 197 5.11 -11.00 -8.27
N PRO A 198 5.79 -10.88 -9.44
CA PRO A 198 5.12 -10.73 -10.72
C PRO A 198 4.03 -11.78 -11.00
N SER A 199 4.24 -13.03 -10.61
CA SER A 199 3.25 -14.11 -10.77
C SER A 199 1.97 -13.85 -9.96
N VAL A 200 2.06 -13.23 -8.78
CA VAL A 200 0.89 -12.78 -8.00
C VAL A 200 0.12 -11.67 -8.72
N VAL A 201 0.80 -10.72 -9.37
CA VAL A 201 0.15 -9.66 -10.16
C VAL A 201 -0.57 -10.25 -11.37
N VAL A 202 0.06 -11.20 -12.07
CA VAL A 202 -0.54 -11.90 -13.21
C VAL A 202 -1.78 -12.67 -12.76
N SER A 203 -1.71 -13.39 -11.65
CA SER A 203 -2.86 -14.09 -11.07
C SER A 203 -4.02 -13.13 -10.73
N ALA A 204 -3.72 -11.99 -10.09
CA ALA A 204 -4.74 -10.98 -9.79
C ALA A 204 -5.36 -10.38 -11.05
N THR A 205 -4.54 -10.08 -12.05
CA THR A 205 -5.01 -9.55 -13.34
C THR A 205 -5.92 -10.56 -14.03
N PHE A 206 -5.56 -11.85 -14.00
CA PHE A 206 -6.41 -12.91 -14.54
C PHE A 206 -7.76 -12.99 -13.81
N CYS A 207 -7.76 -12.95 -12.47
CA CYS A 207 -9.00 -12.90 -11.68
C CYS A 207 -9.85 -11.67 -12.03
N PHE A 208 -9.24 -10.49 -12.24
CA PHE A 208 -9.95 -9.29 -12.66
C PHE A 208 -10.56 -9.42 -14.06
N VAL A 209 -9.82 -9.98 -15.03
CA VAL A 209 -10.31 -10.16 -16.40
C VAL A 209 -11.46 -11.18 -16.45
N LEU A 210 -11.32 -12.33 -15.77
CA LEU A 210 -12.44 -13.28 -15.60
C LEU A 210 -13.64 -12.62 -14.91
N ALA A 211 -13.33 -11.82 -13.90
CA ALA A 211 -14.15 -10.78 -13.31
C ALA A 211 -15.06 -10.11 -14.33
N GLN A 212 -14.43 -9.50 -15.33
CA GLN A 212 -15.09 -8.66 -16.31
C GLN A 212 -15.86 -9.44 -17.37
N LEU A 213 -15.31 -10.55 -17.85
CA LEU A 213 -15.89 -11.34 -18.95
C LEU A 213 -17.22 -12.02 -18.60
N LYS A 214 -17.48 -12.37 -17.33
CA LYS A 214 -18.66 -13.17 -16.94
C LYS A 214 -20.03 -12.45 -17.10
N ARG A 215 -20.08 -11.26 -17.71
CA ARG A 215 -21.33 -10.51 -18.04
C ARG A 215 -21.24 -9.72 -19.36
N ALA A 216 -20.36 -10.12 -20.30
CA ALA A 216 -20.55 -9.80 -21.71
C ALA A 216 -21.36 -10.94 -22.35
#